data_AF-N6TH23-F1
#
_entry.id   AF-N6TH23-F1
#
_cell.length_a   1.000
_cell.length_b   1.000
_cell.length_c   1.000
_cell.angle_alpha   90.00
_cell.angle_beta   90.00
_cell.angle_gamma   90.00
#
_symmetry.space_group_name_H-M   'P 1'
#
loop_
_entity.id
_entity.type
_entity.pdbx_description
1 polymer ?
#
loop_
_entity_poly.entity_id
_entity_poly.type
_entity_poly.pdbx_seq_one_letter_code
_entity_poly.pdbx_strand_id
1 'polypeptide(L)'
;MKQETVTRLFRVMVNPDYTIPTLVDGEFVSWNTHAILGYLVNKYGEDDSLYPKDPEKKDQVEQKLFFESDTLCPRVNSVIQAIIVENEKEIRTEKISAITESYMLLDGFLENKNFLTGDSLTIADLCCVATVSTATVITPISTEKYPNLSHWYRTCKNLNYYEETNGVGLNNLDALVELKLGRPRTKELCE
;
A
#
# COMPACT_ATOMS: atom_id res chain seq x y z
N MET A 1 -7.25 19.94 -7.72
CA MET A 1 -6.01 19.52 -8.38
C MET A 1 -6.17 19.67 -9.87
N LYS A 2 -5.38 20.54 -10.52
CA LYS A 2 -5.37 20.64 -11.98
C LYS A 2 -4.73 19.36 -12.53
N GLN A 3 -5.44 18.66 -13.42
CA GLN A 3 -4.84 17.67 -14.30
C GLN A 3 -3.91 18.43 -15.26
N GLU A 4 -2.72 18.79 -14.80
CA GLU A 4 -1.65 19.10 -15.72
C GLU A 4 -1.31 17.80 -16.43
N THR A 5 -1.60 17.76 -17.72
CA THR A 5 -1.20 16.67 -18.60
C THR A 5 0.31 16.76 -18.70
N VAL A 6 0.99 16.13 -17.75
CA VAL A 6 2.43 15.99 -17.75
C VAL A 6 2.80 15.17 -18.97
N THR A 7 3.28 15.85 -20.02
CA THR A 7 3.61 15.27 -21.32
C THR A 7 4.54 14.07 -21.13
N ARG A 8 4.43 13.04 -21.99
CA ARG A 8 5.31 11.86 -21.95
C ARG A 8 6.79 12.24 -21.81
N LEU A 9 7.23 13.32 -22.49
CA LEU A 9 8.57 13.88 -22.39
C LEU A 9 8.95 14.41 -21.00
N PHE A 10 8.03 15.07 -20.28
CA PHE A 10 8.28 15.50 -18.91
C PHE A 10 8.42 14.29 -17.97
N ARG A 11 7.61 13.24 -18.18
CA ARG A 11 7.76 11.99 -17.40
C ARG A 11 9.14 11.35 -17.62
N VAL A 12 9.64 11.29 -18.86
CA VAL A 12 10.99 10.77 -19.18
C VAL A 12 12.09 11.55 -18.46
N MET A 13 11.99 12.89 -18.47
CA MET A 13 13.03 13.76 -17.93
C MET A 13 13.08 13.76 -16.39
N VAL A 14 11.98 13.40 -15.73
CA VAL A 14 11.85 13.49 -14.28
C VAL A 14 11.87 12.09 -13.62
N ASN A 15 11.33 11.07 -14.27
CA ASN A 15 11.40 9.68 -13.80
C ASN A 15 11.65 8.72 -14.97
N PRO A 16 12.87 8.20 -15.15
CA PRO A 16 13.19 7.27 -16.24
C PRO A 16 12.42 5.95 -16.16
N ASP A 17 11.86 5.60 -15.00
CA ASP A 17 11.06 4.39 -14.80
C ASP A 17 9.58 4.57 -15.22
N TYR A 18 9.16 5.80 -15.56
CA TYR A 18 7.79 6.14 -15.98
C TYR A 18 6.70 5.79 -14.96
N THR A 19 7.07 5.62 -13.70
CA THR A 19 6.18 5.26 -12.60
C THR A 19 5.69 6.50 -11.84
N ILE A 20 4.61 6.32 -11.10
CA ILE A 20 4.19 7.24 -10.04
C ILE A 20 4.38 6.52 -8.70
N PRO A 21 4.60 7.25 -7.59
CA PRO A 21 4.80 8.71 -7.52
C PRO A 21 6.21 9.16 -7.92
N THR A 22 6.34 10.46 -8.22
CA THR A 22 7.62 11.14 -8.38
C THR A 22 7.58 12.46 -7.62
N LEU A 23 8.55 12.67 -6.74
CA LEU A 23 8.74 13.89 -5.96
C LEU A 23 9.74 14.80 -6.69
N VAL A 24 9.37 16.08 -6.81
CA VAL A 24 10.27 17.15 -7.22
C VAL A 24 10.36 18.15 -6.06
N ASP A 25 11.56 18.35 -5.54
CA ASP A 25 11.85 19.18 -4.39
C ASP A 25 13.02 20.13 -4.72
N GLY A 26 12.66 21.31 -5.24
CA GLY A 26 13.62 22.21 -5.87
C GLY A 26 14.23 21.57 -7.12
N GLU A 27 15.55 21.46 -7.14
CA GLU A 27 16.30 20.77 -8.21
C GLU A 27 16.44 19.26 -7.95
N PHE A 28 16.10 18.78 -6.75
CA PHE A 28 16.17 17.36 -6.41
C PHE A 28 14.93 16.63 -6.93
N VAL A 29 15.15 15.48 -7.55
CA VAL A 29 14.10 14.61 -8.06
C VAL A 29 14.29 13.22 -7.49
N SER A 30 13.21 12.64 -6.97
CA SER A 30 13.18 11.28 -6.43
C SER A 30 11.93 10.56 -6.90
N TRP A 31 12.08 9.31 -7.29
CA TRP A 31 11.00 8.39 -7.61
C TRP A 31 11.16 7.13 -6.77
N ASN A 32 10.12 6.28 -6.76
CA ASN A 32 9.91 5.19 -5.81
C ASN A 32 9.33 5.68 -4.46
N THR A 33 8.15 5.16 -4.11
CA THR A 33 7.41 5.56 -2.89
C THR A 33 8.25 5.42 -1.63
N HIS A 34 8.96 4.31 -1.45
CA HIS A 34 9.74 4.05 -0.23
C HIS A 34 10.92 5.01 -0.11
N ALA A 35 11.61 5.27 -1.23
CA ALA A 35 12.71 6.23 -1.29
C ALA A 35 12.23 7.67 -1.02
N ILE A 36 11.09 8.06 -1.59
CA ILE A 36 10.45 9.36 -1.37
C ILE A 36 10.10 9.53 0.12
N LEU A 37 9.44 8.55 0.74
CA LEU A 37 9.04 8.65 2.15
C LEU A 37 10.24 8.71 3.09
N GLY A 38 11.26 7.87 2.86
CA GLY A 38 12.51 7.94 3.61
C GLY A 38 13.22 9.29 3.45
N TYR A 39 13.22 9.87 2.25
CA TYR A 39 13.76 11.21 1.98
C TYR A 39 13.00 12.30 2.75
N LEU A 40 11.66 12.27 2.70
CA LEU A 40 10.82 13.27 3.37
C LEU A 40 11.03 13.25 4.88
N VAL A 41 11.06 12.06 5.51
CA VAL A 41 11.36 11.95 6.95
C VAL A 41 12.77 12.46 7.25
N ASN A 42 13.79 12.06 6.48
CA ASN A 42 15.17 12.47 6.74
C ASN A 42 15.41 13.98 6.56
N LYS A 43 14.71 14.63 5.62
CA LYS A 43 14.91 16.05 5.30
C LYS A 43 14.01 16.99 6.10
N TYR A 44 12.76 16.58 6.34
CA TYR A 44 11.72 17.44 6.90
C TYR A 44 11.12 16.94 8.21
N GLY A 45 11.40 15.70 8.62
CA GLY A 45 10.92 15.17 9.89
C GLY A 45 11.49 15.97 11.07
N GLU A 46 10.63 16.25 12.05
CA GLU A 46 11.05 16.85 13.32
C GLU A 46 11.95 15.88 14.12
N ASP A 47 11.70 14.58 13.96
CA ASP A 47 12.48 13.48 14.51
C ASP A 47 12.59 12.31 13.51
N ASP A 48 13.25 11.22 13.93
CA ASP A 48 13.43 10.01 13.14
C ASP A 48 12.44 8.88 13.51
N SER A 49 11.35 9.17 14.24
CA SER A 49 10.42 8.14 14.73
C SER A 49 9.78 7.33 13.59
N LEU A 50 9.42 7.99 12.48
CA LEU A 50 8.81 7.35 11.32
C LEU A 50 9.81 6.54 10.48
N TYR A 51 11.10 6.87 10.55
CA TYR A 51 12.17 6.17 9.83
C TYR A 51 13.49 6.29 10.59
N PRO A 52 13.73 5.39 11.57
CA PRO A 52 14.83 5.50 12.51
C PRO A 52 16.21 5.54 11.85
N LYS A 53 17.16 6.25 12.47
CA LYS A 53 18.57 6.25 12.07
C LYS A 53 19.38 5.13 12.72
N ASP A 54 18.90 4.60 13.84
CA ASP A 54 19.48 3.41 14.46
C ASP A 54 19.52 2.25 13.46
N PRO A 55 20.68 1.63 13.18
CA PRO A 55 20.82 0.65 12.11
C PRO A 55 19.87 -0.55 12.24
N GLU A 56 19.67 -1.06 13.46
CA GLU A 56 18.86 -2.26 13.68
C GLU A 56 17.36 -1.96 13.52
N LYS A 57 16.89 -0.83 14.07
CA LYS A 57 15.49 -0.39 13.86
C LYS A 57 15.22 -0.02 12.40
N LYS A 58 16.20 0.61 11.73
CA LYS A 58 16.11 0.95 10.32
C LYS A 58 15.98 -0.31 9.46
N ASP A 59 16.81 -1.33 9.71
CA ASP A 59 16.75 -2.62 9.02
C ASP A 59 15.37 -3.28 9.21
N GLN A 60 14.79 -3.23 10.42
CA GLN A 60 13.43 -3.73 10.64
C GLN A 60 12.37 -3.01 9.80
N VAL A 61 12.45 -1.68 9.66
CA VAL A 61 11.55 -0.91 8.78
C VAL A 61 11.78 -1.30 7.33
N GLU A 62 13.03 -1.36 6.88
CA GLU A 62 13.38 -1.69 5.50
C GLU A 62 12.96 -3.10 5.10
N GLN A 63 13.12 -4.10 5.97
CA GLN A 63 12.59 -5.45 5.73
C GLN A 63 11.08 -5.43 5.41
N LYS A 64 10.30 -4.56 6.07
CA LYS A 64 8.85 -4.45 5.81
C LYS A 64 8.54 -3.66 4.56
N LEU A 65 9.33 -2.62 4.24
CA LEU A 65 9.22 -1.90 2.97
C LEU A 65 9.54 -2.82 1.78
N PHE A 66 10.59 -3.65 1.87
CA PHE A 66 10.93 -4.64 0.84
C PHE A 66 9.89 -5.74 0.73
N PHE A 67 9.35 -6.22 1.85
CA PHE A 67 8.20 -7.14 1.81
C PHE A 67 7.01 -6.52 1.08
N GLU A 68 6.73 -5.24 1.32
CA GLU A 68 5.67 -4.50 0.65
C GLU A 68 5.93 -4.41 -0.86
N SER A 69 7.12 -3.97 -1.27
CA SER A 69 7.49 -3.76 -2.68
C SER A 69 7.60 -5.05 -3.49
N ASP A 70 8.15 -6.11 -2.88
CA ASP A 70 8.59 -7.31 -3.61
C ASP A 70 7.56 -8.43 -3.52
N THR A 71 6.69 -8.40 -2.49
CA THR A 71 5.71 -9.46 -2.24
C THR A 71 4.29 -8.93 -2.25
N LEU A 72 3.92 -8.04 -1.34
CA LEU A 72 2.53 -7.65 -1.14
C LEU A 72 1.98 -6.85 -2.34
N CYS A 73 2.67 -5.79 -2.74
CA CYS A 73 2.23 -4.89 -3.81
C CYS A 73 2.13 -5.59 -5.16
N PRO A 74 3.11 -6.41 -5.61
CA PRO A 74 2.98 -7.15 -6.87
C PRO A 74 1.80 -8.12 -6.88
N ARG A 75 1.53 -8.82 -5.77
CA ARG A 75 0.39 -9.73 -5.65
C ARG A 75 -0.94 -8.99 -5.82
N VAL A 76 -1.11 -7.87 -5.11
CA VAL A 76 -2.32 -7.03 -5.20
C VAL A 76 -2.46 -6.38 -6.58
N ASN A 77 -1.39 -5.79 -7.10
CA ASN A 77 -1.40 -5.14 -8.42
C ASN A 77 -1.70 -6.11 -9.55
N SER A 78 -1.27 -7.37 -9.46
CA SER A 78 -1.58 -8.38 -10.47
C SER A 78 -3.09 -8.62 -10.65
N VAL A 79 -3.89 -8.39 -9.61
CA VAL A 79 -5.35 -8.48 -9.65
C VAL A 79 -5.96 -7.17 -10.12
N ILE A 80 -5.52 -6.05 -9.57
CA ILE A 80 -6.02 -4.72 -9.96
C ILE A 80 -5.79 -4.45 -11.45
N GLN A 81 -4.60 -4.78 -11.98
CA GLN A 81 -4.29 -4.64 -13.40
C GLN A 81 -5.18 -5.53 -14.28
N ALA A 82 -5.38 -6.78 -13.89
CA ALA A 82 -6.26 -7.69 -14.62
C ALA A 82 -7.69 -7.15 -14.73
N ILE A 83 -8.24 -6.60 -13.65
CA ILE A 83 -9.60 -6.04 -13.64
C ILE A 83 -9.68 -4.72 -14.41
N ILE A 84 -8.78 -3.78 -14.13
CA ILE A 84 -8.94 -2.39 -14.61
C ILE A 84 -8.38 -2.19 -16.02
N VAL A 85 -7.23 -2.81 -16.31
CA VAL A 85 -6.49 -2.65 -17.57
C VAL A 85 -6.89 -3.74 -18.56
N GLU A 86 -6.83 -5.00 -18.14
CA GLU A 86 -7.10 -6.15 -19.02
C GLU A 86 -8.61 -6.45 -19.13
N ASN A 87 -9.44 -5.87 -18.26
CA ASN A 87 -10.89 -6.06 -18.19
C ASN A 87 -11.32 -7.52 -17.93
N GLU A 88 -10.49 -8.30 -17.23
CA GLU A 88 -10.88 -9.60 -16.70
C GLU A 88 -12.11 -9.43 -15.78
N LYS A 89 -13.13 -10.28 -15.98
CA LYS A 89 -14.39 -10.24 -15.21
C LYS A 89 -14.42 -11.23 -14.04
N GLU A 90 -13.46 -12.14 -14.04
CA GLU A 90 -13.29 -13.19 -13.04
C GLU A 90 -11.89 -13.09 -12.47
N ILE A 91 -11.79 -13.19 -11.15
CA ILE A 91 -10.52 -13.17 -10.45
C ILE A 91 -10.13 -14.60 -10.20
N ARG A 92 -8.96 -15.00 -10.70
CA ARG A 92 -8.49 -16.38 -10.56
C ARG A 92 -8.14 -16.68 -9.10
N THR A 93 -8.52 -17.86 -8.63
CA THR A 93 -8.35 -18.28 -7.23
C THR A 93 -6.90 -18.20 -6.78
N GLU A 94 -5.93 -18.53 -7.64
CA GLU A 94 -4.51 -18.46 -7.30
C GLU A 94 -4.04 -17.05 -6.93
N LYS A 95 -4.61 -16.01 -7.55
CA LYS A 95 -4.27 -14.62 -7.22
C LYS A 95 -4.86 -14.21 -5.87
N ILE A 96 -6.07 -14.68 -5.55
CA ILE A 96 -6.67 -14.49 -4.22
C ILE A 96 -5.85 -15.21 -3.15
N SER A 97 -5.46 -16.47 -3.40
CA SER A 97 -4.59 -17.24 -2.49
C SER A 97 -3.26 -16.53 -2.22
N ALA A 98 -2.64 -15.95 -3.25
CA ALA A 98 -1.41 -15.18 -3.04
C ALA A 98 -1.63 -13.97 -2.12
N ILE A 99 -2.76 -13.26 -2.23
CA ILE A 99 -3.06 -12.14 -1.32
C ILE A 99 -3.28 -12.65 0.11
N THR A 100 -4.04 -13.73 0.30
CA THR A 100 -4.35 -14.26 1.64
C THR A 100 -3.13 -14.90 2.30
N GLU A 101 -2.17 -15.43 1.54
CA GLU A 101 -0.84 -15.79 2.05
C GLU A 101 -0.07 -14.56 2.57
N SER A 102 -0.14 -13.42 1.87
CA SER A 102 0.47 -12.18 2.35
C SER A 102 -0.22 -11.65 3.62
N TYR A 103 -1.53 -11.85 3.74
CA TYR A 103 -2.25 -11.56 4.99
C TYR A 103 -1.76 -12.42 6.15
N MET A 104 -1.53 -13.72 5.91
CA MET A 104 -0.97 -14.62 6.93
C MET A 104 0.41 -14.17 7.41
N LEU A 105 1.30 -13.76 6.48
CA LEU A 105 2.62 -13.24 6.82
C LEU A 105 2.54 -11.93 7.63
N LEU A 106 1.68 -10.99 7.20
CA LEU A 106 1.48 -9.73 7.92
C LEU A 106 0.89 -9.97 9.32
N ASP A 107 -0.08 -10.87 9.46
CA ASP A 107 -0.67 -11.22 10.75
C ASP A 107 0.38 -11.77 11.73
N GLY A 108 1.31 -12.60 11.24
CA GLY A 108 2.46 -13.06 12.01
C GLY A 108 3.46 -11.95 12.33
N PHE A 109 3.73 -11.01 11.42
CA PHE A 109 4.61 -9.87 11.70
C PHE A 109 4.09 -8.96 12.82
N LEU A 110 2.77 -8.88 12.95
CA LEU A 110 2.03 -8.08 13.91
C LEU A 110 1.76 -8.79 15.24
N GLU A 111 2.23 -10.03 15.41
CA GLU A 111 2.08 -10.74 16.68
C GLU A 111 2.73 -9.92 17.81
N ASN A 112 1.93 -9.63 18.84
CA ASN A 112 2.30 -8.81 20.01
C ASN A 112 2.79 -7.38 19.67
N LYS A 113 2.34 -6.78 18.55
CA LYS A 113 2.71 -5.42 18.15
C LYS A 113 1.51 -4.60 17.72
N ASN A 114 1.58 -3.29 17.95
CA ASN A 114 0.57 -2.34 17.46
C ASN A 114 0.82 -1.91 16.01
N PHE A 115 2.09 -1.91 15.59
CA PHE A 115 2.58 -1.53 14.27
C PHE A 115 3.62 -2.55 13.78
N LEU A 116 3.94 -2.54 12.49
CA LEU A 116 4.75 -3.60 11.84
C LEU A 116 6.16 -3.78 12.45
N THR A 117 6.70 -2.72 13.04
CA THR A 117 8.03 -2.71 13.65
C THR A 117 8.02 -2.46 15.15
N GLY A 118 6.87 -2.57 15.82
CA GLY A 118 6.75 -2.44 17.28
C GLY A 118 5.55 -1.61 17.70
N ASP A 119 5.76 -0.70 18.66
CA ASP A 119 4.69 0.10 19.26
C ASP A 119 4.49 1.47 18.65
N SER A 120 5.34 1.86 17.70
CA SER A 120 5.28 3.17 17.05
C SER A 120 5.09 3.03 15.54
N LEU A 121 4.27 3.92 14.99
CA LEU A 121 4.01 4.02 13.56
C LEU A 121 5.32 4.34 12.81
N THR A 122 5.53 3.69 11.67
CA THR A 122 6.64 3.99 10.76
C THR A 122 6.17 4.12 9.31
N ILE A 123 7.08 4.51 8.41
CA ILE A 123 6.78 4.51 6.97
C ILE A 123 6.44 3.11 6.42
N ALA A 124 6.85 2.03 7.09
CA ALA A 124 6.44 0.68 6.72
C ALA A 124 4.93 0.47 6.89
N ASP A 125 4.35 0.98 7.98
CA ASP A 125 2.91 0.90 8.21
C ASP A 125 2.14 1.70 7.17
N LEU A 126 2.62 2.91 6.82
CA LEU A 126 1.99 3.77 5.82
C LEU A 126 1.98 3.14 4.43
N CYS A 127 3.09 2.49 4.03
CA CYS A 127 3.15 1.78 2.74
C CYS A 127 2.26 0.54 2.74
N CYS A 128 2.41 -0.31 3.76
CA CYS A 128 1.64 -1.54 3.85
C CYS A 128 0.15 -1.28 3.97
N VAL A 129 -0.30 -0.27 4.73
CA VAL A 129 -1.74 -0.02 4.90
C VAL A 129 -2.38 0.45 3.60
N ALA A 130 -1.68 1.23 2.78
CA ALA A 130 -2.18 1.65 1.47
C ALA A 130 -2.45 0.40 0.59
N THR A 131 -1.49 -0.51 0.54
CA THR A 131 -1.58 -1.74 -0.26
C THR A 131 -2.57 -2.76 0.31
N VAL A 132 -2.59 -2.97 1.63
CA VAL A 132 -3.58 -3.81 2.31
C VAL A 132 -4.99 -3.25 2.11
N SER A 133 -5.18 -1.93 2.23
CA SER A 133 -6.50 -1.33 2.01
C SER A 133 -7.00 -1.59 0.58
N THR A 134 -6.12 -1.47 -0.41
CA THR A 134 -6.42 -1.84 -1.80
C THR A 134 -6.75 -3.32 -1.93
N ALA A 135 -6.01 -4.20 -1.25
CA ALA A 135 -6.30 -5.63 -1.23
C ALA A 135 -7.70 -5.92 -0.65
N THR A 136 -8.18 -5.13 0.32
CA THR A 136 -9.53 -5.29 0.90
C THR A 136 -10.67 -4.98 -0.08
N VAL A 137 -10.40 -4.25 -1.17
CA VAL A 137 -11.37 -4.07 -2.28
C VAL A 137 -11.66 -5.41 -2.95
N ILE A 138 -10.65 -6.28 -3.03
CA ILE A 138 -10.69 -7.59 -3.69
C ILE A 138 -11.11 -8.67 -2.69
N THR A 139 -10.36 -8.79 -1.59
CA THR A 139 -10.51 -9.84 -0.57
C THR A 139 -10.49 -9.20 0.83
N PRO A 140 -11.65 -9.12 1.52
CA PRO A 140 -11.72 -8.58 2.87
C PRO A 140 -10.83 -9.32 3.86
N ILE A 141 -10.38 -8.63 4.90
CA ILE A 141 -9.61 -9.24 5.99
C ILE A 141 -10.57 -10.00 6.91
N SER A 142 -10.42 -11.32 6.98
CA SER A 142 -11.12 -12.13 7.99
C SER A 142 -10.53 -11.86 9.37
N THR A 143 -11.37 -11.40 10.31
CA THR A 143 -10.93 -11.15 11.70
C THR A 143 -10.68 -12.44 12.47
N GLU A 144 -11.30 -13.55 12.05
CA GLU A 144 -11.08 -14.87 12.66
C GLU A 144 -9.74 -15.47 12.21
N LYS A 145 -9.43 -15.38 10.90
CA LYS A 145 -8.19 -15.93 10.34
C LYS A 145 -6.97 -15.03 10.59
N TYR A 146 -7.16 -13.71 10.61
CA TYR A 146 -6.09 -12.70 10.72
C TYR A 146 -6.40 -11.63 11.78
N PRO A 147 -6.45 -12.00 13.07
CA PRO A 147 -6.85 -11.08 14.13
C PRO A 147 -5.89 -9.89 14.31
N ASN A 148 -4.57 -10.10 14.21
CA ASN A 148 -3.56 -9.06 14.41
C ASN A 148 -3.58 -8.08 13.23
N LEU A 149 -3.66 -8.61 12.00
CA LEU A 149 -3.80 -7.79 10.80
C LEU A 149 -5.08 -6.96 10.83
N SER A 150 -6.21 -7.56 11.24
CA SER A 150 -7.48 -6.85 11.37
C SER A 150 -7.41 -5.73 12.41
N HIS A 151 -6.74 -5.97 13.54
CA HIS A 151 -6.51 -4.95 14.57
C HIS A 151 -5.64 -3.80 14.04
N TRP A 152 -4.45 -4.11 13.52
CA TRP A 152 -3.54 -3.13 12.92
C TRP A 152 -4.20 -2.31 11.82
N TYR A 153 -4.97 -2.95 10.93
CA TYR A 153 -5.66 -2.25 9.86
C TYR A 153 -6.64 -1.20 10.40
N ARG A 154 -7.41 -1.54 11.44
CA ARG A 154 -8.29 -0.58 12.12
C ARG A 154 -7.49 0.54 12.79
N THR A 155 -6.37 0.21 13.43
CA THR A 155 -5.48 1.20 14.06
C THR A 155 -4.99 2.22 13.03
N CYS A 156 -4.50 1.77 11.87
CA CYS A 156 -4.07 2.67 10.80
C CYS A 156 -5.24 3.48 10.20
N LYS A 157 -6.43 2.89 10.06
CA LYS A 157 -7.64 3.61 9.61
C LYS A 157 -8.09 4.72 10.56
N ASN A 158 -7.74 4.61 11.84
CA ASN A 158 -8.07 5.60 12.87
C ASN A 158 -7.07 6.77 12.94
N LEU A 159 -6.01 6.76 12.12
CA LEU A 159 -5.13 7.93 11.98
C LEU A 159 -5.97 9.10 11.45
N ASN A 160 -5.84 10.27 12.08
CA ASN A 160 -6.70 11.43 11.79
C ASN A 160 -6.62 11.91 10.33
N TYR A 161 -5.52 11.64 9.63
CA TYR A 161 -5.30 11.97 8.22
C TYR A 161 -5.60 10.81 7.24
N TYR A 162 -5.98 9.62 7.73
CA TYR A 162 -6.13 8.43 6.87
C TYR A 162 -7.20 8.61 5.80
N GLU A 163 -8.37 9.15 6.18
CA GLU A 163 -9.50 9.27 5.24
C GLU A 163 -9.13 10.20 4.07
N GLU A 164 -8.52 11.34 4.36
CA GLU A 164 -8.10 12.31 3.36
C GLU A 164 -6.98 11.79 2.45
N THR A 165 -5.98 11.12 3.04
CA THR A 165 -4.75 10.74 2.32
C THR A 165 -4.83 9.36 1.65
N ASN A 166 -5.70 8.46 2.12
CA ASN A 166 -5.85 7.11 1.57
C ASN A 166 -7.32 6.72 1.31
N GLY A 167 -8.23 7.00 2.26
CA GLY A 167 -9.64 6.56 2.21
C GLY A 167 -10.39 7.03 0.96
N VAL A 168 -10.27 8.32 0.60
CA VAL A 168 -10.91 8.86 -0.61
C VAL A 168 -10.41 8.16 -1.89
N GLY A 169 -9.09 7.95 -2.00
CA GLY A 169 -8.49 7.25 -3.13
C GLY A 169 -8.97 5.80 -3.23
N LEU A 170 -9.03 5.12 -2.08
CA LEU A 170 -9.53 3.75 -1.98
C LEU A 170 -10.99 3.63 -2.41
N ASN A 171 -11.87 4.54 -1.95
CA ASN A 171 -13.28 4.53 -2.32
C ASN A 171 -13.49 4.72 -3.83
N ASN A 172 -12.66 5.58 -4.47
CA ASN A 172 -12.69 5.75 -5.92
C ASN A 172 -12.23 4.50 -6.66
N LEU A 173 -11.19 3.82 -6.16
CA LEU A 173 -10.71 2.56 -6.72
C LEU A 173 -11.77 1.45 -6.58
N ASP A 174 -12.42 1.35 -5.43
CA ASP A 174 -13.50 0.39 -5.17
C ASP A 174 -14.65 0.56 -6.18
N ALA A 175 -15.14 1.78 -6.34
CA ALA A 175 -16.18 2.09 -7.33
C ALA A 175 -15.76 1.74 -8.77
N LEU A 176 -14.49 1.98 -9.13
CA LEU A 176 -13.97 1.62 -10.44
C LEU A 176 -13.88 0.10 -10.64
N VAL A 177 -13.45 -0.65 -9.62
CA VAL A 177 -13.41 -2.11 -9.64
C VAL A 177 -14.82 -2.68 -9.80
N GLU A 178 -15.80 -2.21 -9.03
CA GLU A 178 -17.20 -2.63 -9.17
C GLU A 178 -17.75 -2.36 -10.57
N LEU A 179 -17.49 -1.17 -11.11
CA LEU A 179 -17.86 -0.81 -12.48
C LEU A 179 -17.22 -1.75 -13.51
N LYS A 180 -15.93 -2.07 -13.34
CA LYS A 180 -15.18 -2.93 -14.26
C LYS A 180 -15.62 -4.39 -14.19
N LEU A 181 -16.00 -4.90 -13.02
CA LEU A 181 -16.52 -6.25 -12.88
C LEU A 181 -17.97 -6.37 -13.39
N GLY A 182 -18.73 -5.28 -13.40
CA GLY A 182 -20.11 -5.26 -13.89
C GLY A 182 -21.09 -6.02 -12.99
N ARG A 183 -20.69 -6.30 -11.74
CA ARG A 183 -21.50 -6.93 -10.69
C ARG A 183 -21.09 -6.40 -9.33
N PRO A 184 -22.00 -6.39 -8.33
CA PRO A 184 -21.60 -6.21 -6.94
C PRO A 184 -20.58 -7.28 -6.58
N ARG A 185 -19.60 -6.94 -5.73
CA ARG A 185 -18.65 -7.92 -5.19
C ARG A 185 -19.46 -9.06 -4.55
N THR A 186 -19.34 -10.27 -5.07
CA THR A 186 -19.95 -11.42 -4.42
C THR A 186 -19.22 -11.65 -3.11
N LYS A 187 -19.97 -11.66 -2.00
CA LYS A 187 -19.49 -12.10 -0.67
C LYS A 187 -18.91 -13.53 -0.67
N GLU A 188 -18.96 -14.22 -1.81
CA GLU A 188 -18.56 -15.62 -1.99
C GLU A 188 -17.04 -15.81 -2.17
N LEU A 189 -16.27 -14.74 -2.40
CA LEU A 189 -14.80 -14.82 -2.34
C LEU A 189 -14.26 -14.80 -0.90
N CYS A 190 -15.15 -14.81 0.10
CA CYS A 190 -14.85 -14.65 1.52
C CYS A 190 -14.75 -15.96 2.32
N GLU A 191 -14.84 -17.13 1.70
CA GLU A 191 -14.75 -18.44 2.39
C GLU A 191 -13.44 -19.17 2.11
#